data_AF-E2ZBG4-F1
#
_entry.id   AF-E2ZBG4-F1
#
_cell.length_a   1.000
_cell.length_b   1.000
_cell.length_c   1.000
_cell.angle_alpha   90.00
_cell.angle_beta   90.00
_cell.angle_gamma   90.00
#
_symmetry.space_group_name_H-M   'P 1'
#
loop_
_entity.id
_entity.type
_entity.pdbx_description
1 polymer ?
#
loop_
_entity_poly.entity_id
_entity_poly.type
_entity_poly.pdbx_seq_one_letter_code
_entity_poly.pdbx_strand_id
1 'polypeptide(L)'
;MYTYEYTTLQELADVARKHGITLSEAALRHETETSERTVEEVRETMAERLTVFHESIKSGLEDTGKSVSGLVGGDAAKMAAKGPRLLGTAAHKAATYAVAINEANAKMFKIVACPTAGSCGILPAAVIAVAETEGFTDDDCLNPLFTAAGIGAVVARNASVAGAVGG
;
A
#
# COMPACT_ATOMS: atom_id res chain seq x y z
N MET A 1 9.41 27.78 3.57
CA MET A 1 10.31 26.64 3.29
C MET A 1 9.98 25.59 4.31
N TYR A 2 9.61 24.39 3.87
CA TYR A 2 9.18 23.33 4.77
C TYR A 2 10.41 22.74 5.50
N THR A 3 10.23 22.30 6.75
CA THR A 3 11.34 21.77 7.56
C THR A 3 11.78 20.40 7.05
N TYR A 4 10.81 19.60 6.59
CA TYR A 4 11.02 18.22 6.14
C TYR A 4 10.89 18.09 4.61
N GLU A 5 11.31 19.12 3.86
CA GLU A 5 11.27 19.09 2.40
C GLU A 5 12.31 18.10 1.81
N TYR A 6 11.89 17.28 0.85
CA TYR A 6 12.77 16.41 0.08
C TYR A 6 12.24 16.22 -1.35
N THR A 7 13.16 16.00 -2.27
CA THR A 7 12.89 15.80 -3.69
C THR A 7 13.59 14.57 -4.27
N THR A 8 14.55 14.01 -3.55
CA THR A 8 15.25 12.75 -3.88
C THR A 8 15.21 11.78 -2.70
N LEU A 9 15.47 10.49 -2.96
CA LEU A 9 15.56 9.49 -1.89
C LEU A 9 16.73 9.75 -0.94
N GLN A 10 17.82 10.33 -1.47
CA GLN A 10 18.98 10.73 -0.67
C GLN A 10 18.58 11.85 0.28
N GLU A 11 17.85 12.86 -0.19
CA GLU A 11 17.35 13.96 0.65
C GLU A 11 16.38 13.47 1.73
N LEU A 12 15.48 12.53 1.40
CA LEU A 12 14.59 11.92 2.40
C LEU A 12 15.40 11.23 3.51
N ALA A 13 16.46 10.49 3.15
CA ALA A 13 17.35 9.86 4.12
C ALA A 13 18.14 10.88 4.95
N ASP A 14 18.57 11.99 4.34
CA ASP A 14 19.33 13.04 5.01
C ASP A 14 18.46 13.85 5.97
N VAL A 15 17.20 14.12 5.62
CA VAL A 15 16.20 14.71 6.54
C VAL A 15 16.00 13.81 7.75
N ALA A 16 15.79 12.50 7.54
CA ALA A 16 15.62 11.54 8.63
C ALA A 16 16.84 11.52 9.57
N ARG A 17 18.06 11.47 9.01
CA ARG A 17 19.31 11.51 9.79
C ARG A 17 19.50 12.82 10.54
N LYS A 18 19.29 13.96 9.88
CA LYS A 18 19.47 15.30 10.44
C LYS A 18 18.59 15.52 11.67
N HIS A 19 17.37 14.98 11.65
CA HIS A 19 16.40 15.14 12.73
C HIS A 19 16.37 13.96 13.71
N GLY A 20 17.14 12.90 13.48
CA GLY A 20 17.17 11.71 14.34
C GLY A 20 15.84 10.93 14.35
N ILE A 21 15.14 10.91 13.22
CA ILE A 21 13.81 10.28 13.04
C ILE A 21 13.86 9.19 11.96
N THR A 22 12.81 8.37 11.87
CA THR A 22 12.68 7.35 10.83
C THR A 22 12.29 7.96 9.48
N LEU A 23 12.42 7.19 8.40
CA LEU A 23 11.90 7.59 7.07
C LEU A 23 10.39 7.82 7.09
N SER A 24 9.65 6.98 7.83
CA SER A 24 8.20 7.11 7.99
C SER A 24 7.81 8.42 8.67
N GLU A 25 8.53 8.80 9.72
CA GLU A 25 8.28 10.04 10.45
C GLU A 25 8.66 11.26 9.61
N ALA A 26 9.76 11.20 8.84
CA ALA A 26 10.11 12.26 7.92
C ALA A 26 9.03 12.47 6.84
N ALA A 27 8.49 11.39 6.27
CA ALA A 27 7.40 11.46 5.30
C ALA A 27 6.09 11.97 5.93
N LEU A 28 5.76 11.52 7.15
CA LEU A 28 4.59 11.98 7.90
C LEU A 28 4.66 13.48 8.21
N ARG A 29 5.80 13.97 8.68
CA ARG A 29 5.99 15.40 8.97
C ARG A 29 5.97 16.26 7.71
N HIS A 30 6.54 15.75 6.61
CA HIS A 30 6.42 16.40 5.32
C HIS A 30 4.95 16.56 4.91
N GLU A 31 4.16 15.49 4.98
CA GLU A 31 2.72 15.51 4.67
C GLU A 31 1.94 16.47 5.61
N THR A 32 2.29 16.49 6.90
CA THR A 32 1.71 17.39 7.90
C THR A 32 1.97 18.86 7.53
N GLU A 33 3.20 19.19 7.13
CA GLU A 33 3.59 20.55 6.73
C GLU A 33 2.96 20.99 5.39
N THR A 34 2.87 20.08 4.40
CA THR A 34 2.34 20.42 3.07
C THR A 34 0.82 20.47 3.03
N SER A 35 0.14 19.66 3.85
CA SER A 35 -1.33 19.63 3.93
C SER A 35 -1.91 20.58 4.97
N GLU A 36 -1.07 21.22 5.81
CA GLU A 36 -1.49 22.08 6.92
C GLU A 36 -2.41 21.38 7.94
N ARG A 37 -2.23 20.07 8.12
CA ARG A 37 -3.01 19.21 9.03
C ARG A 37 -2.19 18.79 10.25
N THR A 38 -2.83 18.29 11.29
CA THR A 38 -2.10 17.72 12.43
C THR A 38 -1.59 16.31 12.13
N VAL A 39 -0.61 15.85 12.93
CA VAL A 39 -0.07 14.48 12.83
C VAL A 39 -1.19 13.45 13.02
N GLU A 40 -2.10 13.70 13.95
CA GLU A 40 -3.23 12.83 14.26
C GLU A 40 -4.17 12.69 13.06
N GLU A 41 -4.52 13.80 12.41
CA GLU A 41 -5.40 13.81 11.23
C GLU A 41 -4.79 13.06 10.04
N VAL A 42 -3.49 13.21 9.82
CA VAL A 42 -2.77 12.51 8.75
C VAL A 42 -2.68 11.01 9.05
N ARG A 43 -2.39 10.63 10.29
CA ARG A 43 -2.37 9.22 10.72
C ARG A 43 -3.75 8.57 10.64
N GLU A 44 -4.80 9.27 11.06
CA GLU A 44 -6.19 8.81 10.95
C GLU A 44 -6.57 8.58 9.48
N THR A 45 -6.22 9.52 8.60
CA THR A 45 -6.46 9.38 7.16
C THR A 45 -5.78 8.11 6.62
N MET A 46 -4.53 7.83 7.03
CA MET A 46 -3.83 6.61 6.62
C MET A 46 -4.48 5.34 7.17
N ALA A 47 -4.95 5.37 8.43
CA ALA A 47 -5.67 4.27 9.06
C ALA A 47 -7.01 3.95 8.37
N GLU A 48 -7.73 4.97 7.90
CA GLU A 48 -8.90 4.76 7.05
C GLU A 48 -8.53 4.02 5.75
N ARG A 49 -7.37 4.32 5.14
CA ARG A 49 -6.93 3.65 3.91
C ARG A 49 -6.54 2.20 4.18
N LEU A 50 -5.90 1.95 5.32
CA LEU A 50 -5.63 0.59 5.79
C LEU A 50 -6.91 -0.22 5.98
N THR A 51 -7.95 0.37 6.57
CA THR A 51 -9.28 -0.27 6.67
C THR A 51 -9.81 -0.66 5.30
N VAL A 52 -9.73 0.24 4.31
CA VAL A 52 -10.18 -0.08 2.94
C VAL A 52 -9.33 -1.18 2.31
N PHE A 53 -8.01 -1.25 2.56
CA PHE A 53 -7.19 -2.35 2.07
C PHE A 53 -7.66 -3.71 2.60
N HIS A 54 -7.96 -3.79 3.90
CA HIS A 54 -8.53 -5.00 4.52
C HIS A 54 -9.89 -5.37 3.90
N GLU A 55 -10.76 -4.39 3.70
CA GLU A 55 -12.05 -4.58 3.03
C GLU A 55 -11.87 -5.10 1.59
N SER A 56 -10.95 -4.53 0.82
CA SER A 56 -10.68 -4.97 -0.56
C SER A 56 -10.13 -6.40 -0.63
N ILE A 57 -9.25 -6.79 0.29
CA ILE A 57 -8.76 -8.18 0.40
C ILE A 57 -9.94 -9.11 0.69
N LYS A 58 -10.76 -8.75 1.68
CA LYS A 58 -11.94 -9.54 2.07
C LYS A 58 -12.91 -9.72 0.90
N SER A 59 -13.31 -8.63 0.23
CA SER A 59 -14.21 -8.68 -0.92
C SER A 59 -13.64 -9.52 -2.07
N GLY A 60 -12.34 -9.43 -2.33
CA GLY A 60 -11.67 -10.23 -3.35
C GLY A 60 -11.57 -11.72 -3.03
N LEU A 61 -11.52 -12.09 -1.75
CA LEU A 61 -11.50 -13.49 -1.31
C LEU A 61 -12.91 -14.10 -1.23
N GLU A 62 -13.91 -13.33 -0.81
CA GLU A 62 -15.29 -13.81 -0.61
C GLU A 62 -16.08 -13.88 -1.92
N ASP A 63 -15.91 -12.91 -2.83
CA ASP A 63 -16.57 -12.93 -4.13
C ASP A 63 -15.76 -13.82 -5.10
N THR A 64 -16.24 -15.03 -5.34
CA THR A 64 -15.65 -15.95 -6.35
C THR A 64 -16.29 -15.81 -7.73
N GLY A 65 -17.18 -14.84 -7.92
CA GLY A 65 -17.78 -14.53 -9.20
C GLY A 65 -16.75 -14.04 -10.21
N LYS A 66 -17.13 -13.98 -11.48
CA LYS A 66 -16.28 -13.40 -12.52
C LYS A 66 -16.59 -11.91 -12.70
N SER A 67 -15.58 -11.13 -13.08
CA SER A 67 -15.75 -9.75 -13.52
C SER A 67 -16.63 -9.65 -14.77
N VAL A 68 -17.04 -8.42 -15.13
CA VAL A 68 -17.88 -8.14 -16.31
C VAL A 68 -17.26 -8.69 -17.61
N SER A 69 -15.93 -8.69 -17.73
CA SER A 69 -15.22 -9.26 -18.90
C SER A 69 -15.17 -10.79 -18.90
N GLY A 70 -15.47 -11.45 -17.78
CA GLY A 70 -15.38 -12.90 -17.63
C GLY A 70 -13.95 -13.45 -17.47
N LEU A 71 -12.94 -12.57 -17.45
CA LEU A 71 -11.51 -12.94 -17.46
C LEU A 71 -10.90 -13.09 -16.06
N VAL A 72 -11.45 -12.42 -15.06
CA VAL A 72 -10.87 -12.33 -13.70
C VAL A 72 -11.91 -12.80 -12.68
N GLY A 73 -11.51 -13.63 -11.71
CA GLY A 73 -12.37 -13.98 -10.57
C GLY A 73 -12.14 -15.37 -9.97
N GLY A 74 -12.07 -15.41 -8.64
CA GLY A 74 -12.01 -16.62 -7.83
C GLY A 74 -10.62 -17.26 -7.75
N ASP A 75 -9.58 -16.65 -8.32
CA ASP A 75 -8.21 -17.17 -8.26
C ASP A 75 -7.57 -16.88 -6.90
N ALA A 76 -7.85 -15.72 -6.31
CA ALA A 76 -7.46 -15.41 -4.93
C ALA A 76 -7.96 -16.47 -3.93
N ALA A 77 -9.24 -16.84 -4.01
CA ALA A 77 -9.84 -17.87 -3.17
C ALA A 77 -9.19 -19.26 -3.38
N LYS A 78 -8.89 -19.63 -4.64
CA LYS A 78 -8.17 -20.88 -4.96
C LYS A 78 -6.75 -20.88 -4.39
N MET A 79 -6.06 -19.74 -4.42
CA MET A 79 -4.71 -19.59 -3.86
C MET A 79 -4.73 -19.72 -2.34
N ALA A 80 -5.69 -19.07 -1.68
CA ALA A 80 -5.88 -19.17 -0.23
C ALA A 80 -6.12 -20.62 0.21
N ALA A 81 -6.94 -21.38 -0.52
CA ALA A 81 -7.27 -22.76 -0.18
C ALA A 81 -6.11 -23.76 -0.31
N LYS A 82 -5.11 -23.50 -1.15
CA LYS A 82 -4.01 -24.45 -1.42
C LYS A 82 -2.81 -24.31 -0.49
N GLY A 83 -2.66 -23.16 0.19
CA GLY A 83 -1.50 -22.83 1.01
C GLY A 83 -0.18 -22.69 0.22
N PRO A 84 0.90 -22.25 0.90
CA PRO A 84 2.22 -22.09 0.28
C PRO A 84 2.78 -23.43 -0.20
N ARG A 85 3.41 -23.44 -1.39
CA ARG A 85 4.13 -24.60 -1.94
C ARG A 85 5.59 -24.29 -2.26
N LEU A 86 5.81 -23.31 -3.13
CA LEU A 86 7.14 -22.92 -3.60
C LEU A 86 7.74 -21.78 -2.75
N LEU A 87 6.92 -20.81 -2.38
CA LEU A 87 7.30 -19.65 -1.59
C LEU A 87 6.90 -19.84 -0.12
N GLY A 88 7.58 -19.14 0.79
CA GLY A 88 7.21 -19.11 2.21
C GLY A 88 5.86 -18.44 2.46
N THR A 89 5.34 -18.58 3.69
CA THR A 89 4.00 -18.11 4.10
C THR A 89 3.75 -16.64 3.77
N ALA A 90 4.67 -15.74 4.14
CA ALA A 90 4.52 -14.31 3.89
C ALA A 90 4.38 -13.98 2.39
N ALA A 91 5.25 -14.57 1.55
CA ALA A 91 5.24 -14.34 0.11
C ALA A 91 3.99 -14.94 -0.58
N HIS A 92 3.55 -16.13 -0.15
CA HIS A 92 2.29 -16.72 -0.63
C HIS A 92 1.08 -15.87 -0.25
N LYS A 93 1.05 -15.38 0.99
CA LYS A 93 -0.02 -14.51 1.50
C LYS A 93 -0.04 -13.18 0.75
N ALA A 94 1.12 -12.54 0.55
CA ALA A 94 1.22 -11.32 -0.25
C ALA A 94 0.73 -11.52 -1.68
N ALA A 95 1.12 -12.61 -2.35
CA ALA A 95 0.62 -12.91 -3.70
C ALA A 95 -0.91 -13.12 -3.70
N THR A 96 -1.44 -13.83 -2.71
CA THR A 96 -2.88 -14.09 -2.57
C THR A 96 -3.66 -12.79 -2.37
N TYR A 97 -3.20 -11.90 -1.48
CA TYR A 97 -3.84 -10.61 -1.21
C TYR A 97 -3.73 -9.66 -2.39
N ALA A 98 -2.61 -9.65 -3.10
CA ALA A 98 -2.45 -8.84 -4.31
C ALA A 98 -3.44 -9.26 -5.40
N VAL A 99 -3.67 -10.57 -5.58
CA VAL A 99 -4.69 -11.08 -6.50
C VAL A 99 -6.08 -10.71 -6.00
N ALA A 100 -6.37 -10.88 -4.71
CA ALA A 100 -7.68 -10.54 -4.13
C ALA A 100 -8.05 -9.07 -4.38
N ILE A 101 -7.16 -8.13 -4.08
CA ILE A 101 -7.41 -6.70 -4.28
C ILE A 101 -7.59 -6.37 -5.77
N ASN A 102 -6.79 -7.00 -6.66
CA ASN A 102 -6.95 -6.80 -8.10
C ASN A 102 -8.25 -7.40 -8.65
N GLU A 103 -8.72 -8.52 -8.10
CA GLU A 103 -10.05 -9.06 -8.42
C GLU A 103 -11.15 -8.12 -7.96
N ALA A 104 -11.02 -7.56 -6.75
CA ALA A 104 -11.97 -6.57 -6.23
C ALA A 104 -12.02 -5.31 -7.13
N ASN A 105 -10.87 -4.81 -7.55
CA ASN A 105 -10.76 -3.71 -8.52
C ASN A 105 -11.41 -4.07 -9.87
N ALA A 106 -11.13 -5.26 -10.42
CA ALA A 106 -11.71 -5.71 -11.69
C ALA A 106 -13.24 -5.90 -11.63
N LYS A 107 -13.80 -6.06 -10.43
CA LYS A 107 -15.24 -6.16 -10.15
C LYS A 107 -15.86 -4.83 -9.70
N MET A 108 -15.11 -3.73 -9.75
CA MET A 108 -15.56 -2.39 -9.38
C MET A 108 -15.96 -2.24 -7.90
N PHE A 109 -15.39 -3.06 -7.01
CA PHE A 109 -15.50 -2.82 -5.57
C PHE A 109 -14.64 -1.63 -5.14
N LYS A 110 -14.89 -1.13 -3.92
CA LYS A 110 -14.11 -0.04 -3.33
C LYS A 110 -12.65 -0.50 -3.11
N ILE A 111 -11.71 0.26 -3.67
CA ILE A 111 -10.27 0.08 -3.52
C ILE A 111 -9.58 1.42 -3.26
N VAL A 112 -8.35 1.38 -2.76
CA VAL A 112 -7.45 2.55 -2.67
C VAL A 112 -6.36 2.41 -3.72
N ALA A 113 -6.15 3.46 -4.52
CA ALA A 113 -5.10 3.47 -5.54
C ALA A 113 -3.69 3.52 -4.89
N CYS A 114 -2.74 2.75 -5.44
CA CYS A 114 -1.36 2.68 -4.93
C CYS A 114 -0.34 2.39 -6.05
N PRO A 115 0.19 3.39 -6.79
CA PRO A 115 -0.33 4.75 -6.94
C PRO A 115 -1.53 4.84 -7.91
N THR A 116 -1.80 3.78 -8.70
CA THR A 116 -2.95 3.73 -9.62
C THR A 116 -3.89 2.58 -9.23
N ALA A 117 -5.07 2.54 -9.85
CA ALA A 117 -6.00 1.41 -9.68
C ALA A 117 -5.42 0.09 -10.19
N GLY A 118 -4.59 0.10 -11.24
CA GLY A 118 -4.00 -1.12 -11.80
C GLY A 118 -2.94 -1.78 -10.90
N SER A 119 -2.29 -1.01 -10.04
CA SER A 119 -1.24 -1.47 -9.12
C SER A 119 -1.70 -1.55 -7.66
N CYS A 120 -2.99 -1.31 -7.40
CA CYS A 120 -3.55 -1.12 -6.05
C CYS A 120 -3.29 -2.27 -5.09
N GLY A 121 -3.12 -3.50 -5.59
CA GLY A 121 -2.91 -4.67 -4.75
C GLY A 121 -1.50 -4.84 -4.18
N ILE A 122 -0.47 -4.21 -4.74
CA ILE A 122 0.93 -4.59 -4.44
C ILE A 122 1.38 -4.14 -3.05
N LEU A 123 1.33 -2.84 -2.79
CA LEU A 123 1.75 -2.25 -1.51
C LEU A 123 0.96 -2.81 -0.32
N PRO A 124 -0.39 -2.77 -0.30
CA PRO A 124 -1.13 -3.27 0.85
C PRO A 124 -0.95 -4.76 1.07
N ALA A 125 -0.87 -5.56 0.01
CA ALA A 125 -0.64 -7.00 0.16
C ALA A 125 0.71 -7.31 0.80
N ALA A 126 1.77 -6.59 0.43
CA ALA A 126 3.08 -6.78 1.04
C ALA A 126 3.08 -6.40 2.53
N VAL A 127 2.52 -5.24 2.87
CA VAL A 127 2.48 -4.74 4.26
C VAL A 127 1.64 -5.66 5.15
N ILE A 128 0.39 -5.94 4.76
CA ILE A 128 -0.55 -6.72 5.56
C ILE A 128 -0.09 -8.18 5.67
N ALA A 129 0.46 -8.77 4.60
CA ALA A 129 0.96 -10.14 4.66
C ALA A 129 2.12 -10.32 5.63
N VAL A 130 3.05 -9.37 5.68
CA VAL A 130 4.14 -9.38 6.66
C VAL A 130 3.58 -9.15 8.06
N ALA A 131 2.69 -8.17 8.23
CA ALA A 131 2.09 -7.85 9.51
C ALA A 131 1.41 -9.07 10.15
N GLU A 132 0.54 -9.75 9.42
CA GLU A 132 -0.15 -10.94 9.92
C GLU A 132 0.76 -12.16 10.09
N THR A 133 1.85 -12.27 9.31
CA THR A 133 2.76 -13.42 9.43
C THR A 133 3.66 -13.30 10.65
N GLU A 134 4.08 -12.08 10.97
CA GLU A 134 4.98 -11.79 12.10
C GLU A 134 4.24 -11.37 13.38
N GLY A 135 2.92 -11.23 13.33
CA GLY A 135 2.09 -10.88 14.50
C GLY A 135 2.09 -9.39 14.85
N PHE A 136 2.33 -8.52 13.87
CA PHE A 136 2.20 -7.07 14.02
C PHE A 136 0.73 -6.62 13.97
N THR A 137 0.46 -5.47 14.57
CA THR A 137 -0.88 -4.85 14.62
C THR A 137 -1.12 -3.94 13.41
N ASP A 138 -2.36 -3.48 13.24
CA ASP A 138 -2.70 -2.51 12.21
C ASP A 138 -1.98 -1.15 12.42
N ASP A 139 -1.73 -0.73 13.67
CA ASP A 139 -0.99 0.51 13.92
C ASP A 139 0.48 0.39 13.46
N ASP A 140 1.07 -0.81 13.60
CA ASP A 140 2.43 -1.11 13.09
C ASP A 140 2.50 -1.00 11.55
N CYS A 141 1.38 -1.16 10.85
CA CYS A 141 1.31 -1.06 9.39
C CYS A 141 1.36 0.39 8.89
N LEU A 142 1.07 1.39 9.73
CA LEU A 142 1.00 2.79 9.30
C LEU A 142 2.38 3.35 8.92
N ASN A 143 3.42 3.04 9.69
CA ASN A 143 4.76 3.57 9.45
C ASN A 143 5.37 3.07 8.11
N PRO A 144 5.27 1.77 7.75
CA PRO A 144 5.63 1.30 6.41
C PRO A 144 4.87 2.02 5.29
N LEU A 145 3.58 2.29 5.46
CA LEU A 145 2.78 3.02 4.47
C LEU A 145 3.27 4.46 4.28
N PHE A 146 3.64 5.16 5.35
CA PHE A 146 4.26 6.49 5.23
C PHE A 146 5.63 6.44 4.54
N THR A 147 6.44 5.42 4.82
CA THR A 147 7.71 5.21 4.11
C THR A 147 7.48 5.01 2.62
N ALA A 148 6.50 4.18 2.25
CA ALA A 148 6.12 3.95 0.86
C ALA A 148 5.57 5.22 0.20
N ALA A 149 4.79 6.04 0.92
CA ALA A 149 4.30 7.32 0.44
C ALA A 149 5.45 8.30 0.13
N GLY A 150 6.45 8.41 1.01
CA GLY A 150 7.60 9.28 0.76
C GLY A 150 8.44 8.84 -0.44
N ILE A 151 8.66 7.52 -0.61
CA ILE A 151 9.31 6.97 -1.81
C ILE A 151 8.45 7.27 -3.05
N GLY A 152 7.14 7.04 -2.96
CA GLY A 152 6.18 7.29 -4.03
C GLY A 152 6.16 8.76 -4.47
N ALA A 153 6.24 9.69 -3.53
CA ALA A 153 6.29 11.14 -3.81
C ALA A 153 7.55 11.51 -4.61
N VAL A 154 8.72 10.96 -4.23
CA VAL A 154 9.97 11.16 -4.98
C VAL A 154 9.87 10.59 -6.39
N VAL A 155 9.31 9.38 -6.54
CA VAL A 155 9.12 8.76 -7.86
C VAL A 155 8.15 9.58 -8.71
N ALA A 156 7.02 10.01 -8.14
CA ALA A 156 6.01 10.82 -8.83
C ALA A 156 6.53 12.19 -9.28
N ARG A 157 7.45 12.78 -8.52
CA ARG A 157 8.07 14.06 -8.86
C ARG A 157 9.06 13.94 -10.02
N ASN A 158 9.83 12.85 -10.06
CA ASN A 158 10.97 12.72 -10.96
C ASN A 158 10.71 11.78 -12.15
N ALA A 159 9.62 11.03 -12.15
CA ALA A 159 9.23 10.08 -13.19
C ALA A 159 7.70 10.05 -13.39
N SER A 160 7.26 9.47 -14.50
CA SER A 160 5.83 9.23 -14.71
C SER A 160 5.34 8.06 -13.87
N VAL A 161 4.25 8.27 -13.12
CA VAL A 161 3.55 7.22 -12.35
C VAL A 161 2.43 6.54 -13.13
N ALA A 162 2.06 7.07 -14.29
CA ALA A 162 1.03 6.49 -15.13
C ALA A 162 1.63 5.33 -15.93
N GLY A 163 1.18 4.10 -15.70
CA GLY A 163 1.60 2.94 -16.50
C GLY A 163 1.38 3.13 -18.01
N ALA A 164 0.36 3.89 -18.40
CA ALA A 164 0.11 4.24 -19.81
C ALA A 164 1.20 5.14 -20.45
N VAL A 165 2.04 5.79 -19.65
CA VAL A 165 3.09 6.72 -20.11
C VAL A 165 4.49 6.20 -19.75
N GLY A 166 4.63 5.54 -18.59
CA GLY A 166 5.90 5.05 -18.07
C GLY A 166 6.21 3.58 -18.34
N GLY A 167 5.20 2.75 -18.62
CA GLY A 167 5.34 1.29 -18.74
C GLY A 167 5.24 0.57 -17.40
#